data_AF-A0A6P9CDS0-F1
#
_entry.id   AF-A0A6P9CDS0-F1
#
_cell.length_a   1.000
_cell.length_b   1.000
_cell.length_c   1.000
_cell.angle_alpha   90.00
_cell.angle_beta   90.00
_cell.angle_gamma   90.00
#
_symmetry.space_group_name_H-M   'P 1'
#
loop_
_entity.id
_entity.type
_entity.pdbx_description
1 polymer ?
#
loop_
_entity_poly.entity_id
_entity_poly.type
_entity_poly.pdbx_seq_one_letter_code
_entity_poly.pdbx_strand_id
1 'polypeptide(L)'
;MTTLIHRGKRVEVGKHADKRLEAEEHAVVNQTLGEEDPGDSKDIRLTLMEEILLLGLKDKEGYTSFWNDCISSGLRGGILIELAMRGRVQLEPQSMRKKRLLDRKVLIKSDAPTGDVLLDETLRHLKATESPETVQTWIELLTGETWNPFKLQYQLRNVRERIAKNLVEKGILTTEKQNFLLFDMTTHPVTNTTEKQRLVKRLQESLLDRWRKKFGLENSEEPSGWMGRVKGCSS
;
A
#
# COMPACT_ATOMS: atom_id res chain seq x y z
N MET A 1 -34.94 50.45 46.00
CA MET A 1 -35.59 50.12 44.70
C MET A 1 -34.62 50.56 43.62
N THR A 2 -33.95 49.61 42.97
CA THR A 2 -32.86 49.90 42.03
C THR A 2 -33.16 49.23 40.69
N THR A 3 -33.04 50.00 39.62
CA THR A 3 -33.49 49.76 38.26
C THR A 3 -32.69 48.70 37.50
N LEU A 4 -33.39 47.83 36.77
CA LEU A 4 -32.85 46.79 35.88
C LEU A 4 -33.09 47.21 34.41
N ILE A 5 -32.01 47.35 33.62
CA ILE A 5 -32.05 47.68 32.20
C ILE A 5 -32.11 46.39 31.38
N HIS A 6 -33.13 46.27 30.53
CA HIS A 6 -33.28 45.25 29.50
C HIS A 6 -32.27 45.47 28.35
N ARG A 7 -31.55 44.42 27.93
CA ARG A 7 -30.77 44.40 26.67
C ARG A 7 -31.15 43.17 25.83
N GLY A 8 -31.34 43.42 24.53
CA GLY A 8 -32.09 42.59 23.58
C GLY A 8 -31.44 41.30 23.07
N LYS A 9 -32.32 40.48 22.48
CA LYS A 9 -32.13 39.17 21.84
C LYS A 9 -31.44 39.35 20.47
N ARG A 10 -30.37 38.58 20.19
CA ARG A 10 -29.82 38.39 18.83
C ARG A 10 -29.96 36.92 18.45
N VAL A 11 -30.53 36.67 17.27
CA VAL A 11 -30.83 35.35 16.69
C VAL A 11 -29.54 34.75 16.10
N GLU A 12 -29.23 33.50 16.44
CA GLU A 12 -28.17 32.71 15.77
C GLU A 12 -28.73 32.11 14.47
N VAL A 13 -28.18 32.51 13.33
CA VAL A 13 -28.29 31.80 12.05
C VAL A 13 -26.86 31.57 11.58
N GLY A 14 -26.42 30.31 11.56
CA GLY A 14 -25.06 30.00 11.08
C GLY A 14 -24.50 28.60 11.34
N LYS A 15 -25.20 27.69 12.03
CA LYS A 15 -24.66 26.35 12.38
C LYS A 15 -25.18 25.16 11.56
N HIS A 16 -26.09 25.40 10.61
CA HIS A 16 -26.76 24.31 9.88
C HIS A 16 -26.16 24.00 8.50
N ALA A 17 -25.38 24.92 7.93
CA ALA A 17 -24.76 24.74 6.62
C ALA A 17 -23.48 23.88 6.67
N ASP A 18 -22.61 24.10 7.66
CA ASP A 18 -21.35 23.34 7.82
C ASP A 18 -21.58 21.86 8.07
N LYS A 19 -22.55 21.51 8.93
CA LYS A 19 -22.86 20.10 9.22
C LYS A 19 -23.39 19.32 8.02
N ARG A 20 -23.97 20.02 7.03
CA ARG A 20 -24.50 19.38 5.82
C ARG A 20 -23.39 19.10 4.81
N LEU A 21 -22.42 19.99 4.71
CA LEU A 21 -21.26 19.85 3.83
C LEU A 21 -20.32 18.73 4.31
N GLU A 22 -20.08 18.60 5.61
CA GLU A 22 -19.27 17.50 6.18
C GLU A 22 -19.97 16.13 6.02
N ALA A 23 -21.30 16.09 6.18
CA ALA A 23 -22.07 14.86 5.99
C ALA A 23 -22.14 14.42 4.51
N GLU A 24 -22.19 15.38 3.57
CA GLU A 24 -22.16 15.12 2.13
C GLU A 24 -20.76 14.68 1.66
N GLU A 25 -19.66 15.27 2.17
CA GLU A 25 -18.29 14.78 1.90
C GLU A 25 -18.05 13.36 2.44
N HIS A 26 -18.51 13.05 3.66
CA HIS A 26 -18.38 11.70 4.23
C HIS A 26 -19.26 10.65 3.51
N ALA A 27 -20.37 11.05 2.90
CA ALA A 27 -21.22 10.17 2.09
C ALA A 27 -20.61 9.88 0.71
N VAL A 28 -19.97 10.88 0.08
CA VAL A 28 -19.33 10.73 -1.24
C VAL A 28 -18.08 9.84 -1.18
N VAL A 29 -17.33 9.87 -0.07
CA VAL A 29 -16.15 9.00 0.13
C VAL A 29 -16.55 7.53 0.38
N ASN A 30 -17.72 7.26 0.95
CA ASN A 30 -18.19 5.89 1.18
C ASN A 30 -18.87 5.26 -0.05
N GLN A 31 -19.27 6.04 -1.05
CA GLN A 31 -19.93 5.54 -2.26
C GLN A 31 -18.97 5.16 -3.40
N THR A 32 -17.65 5.35 -3.23
CA THR A 32 -16.64 5.04 -4.25
C THR A 32 -15.79 3.80 -3.96
N LEU A 33 -16.16 2.97 -2.98
CA LEU A 33 -15.45 1.72 -2.63
C LEU A 33 -16.28 0.45 -2.84
N GLY A 34 -17.18 0.48 -3.83
CA GLY A 34 -18.09 -0.63 -4.14
C GLY A 34 -18.21 -0.95 -5.62
N GLU A 35 -17.24 -0.58 -6.45
CA GLU A 35 -17.10 -1.23 -7.76
C GLU A 35 -16.42 -2.59 -7.54
N GLU A 36 -17.24 -3.63 -7.46
CA GLU A 36 -16.79 -4.99 -7.72
C GLU A 36 -16.15 -5.00 -9.12
N ASP A 37 -14.83 -5.10 -9.16
CA ASP A 37 -14.04 -5.24 -10.38
C ASP A 37 -14.59 -6.40 -11.22
N PRO A 38 -15.10 -6.18 -12.45
CA PRO A 38 -15.67 -7.23 -13.29
C PRO A 38 -14.56 -8.06 -13.98
N GLY A 39 -13.49 -8.31 -13.23
CA GLY A 39 -12.31 -9.06 -13.60
C GLY A 39 -12.01 -10.13 -12.57
N ASP A 40 -12.97 -11.02 -12.28
CA ASP A 40 -12.71 -12.36 -11.72
C ASP A 40 -11.97 -13.21 -12.76
N SER A 41 -10.87 -12.67 -13.27
CA SER A 41 -9.82 -13.48 -13.86
C SER A 41 -9.27 -14.32 -12.73
N LYS A 42 -8.93 -15.58 -13.05
CA LYS A 42 -8.22 -16.53 -12.19
C LYS A 42 -6.79 -16.05 -11.88
N ASP A 43 -6.63 -14.77 -11.59
CA ASP A 43 -5.37 -14.09 -11.36
C ASP A 43 -4.94 -14.33 -9.93
N ILE A 44 -3.71 -14.80 -9.78
CA ILE A 44 -3.11 -15.09 -8.48
C ILE A 44 -2.96 -13.76 -7.74
N ARG A 45 -3.72 -13.58 -6.66
CA ARG A 45 -3.65 -12.37 -5.84
C ARG A 45 -2.40 -12.39 -4.96
N LEU A 46 -1.44 -11.55 -5.29
CA LEU A 46 -0.23 -11.33 -4.50
C LEU A 46 -0.44 -10.22 -3.46
N THR A 47 0.21 -10.36 -2.32
CA THR A 47 0.40 -9.28 -1.35
C THR A 47 1.55 -8.38 -1.79
N LEU A 48 1.58 -7.14 -1.30
CA LEU A 48 2.68 -6.22 -1.61
C LEU A 48 4.07 -6.80 -1.22
N MET A 49 4.14 -7.53 -0.11
CA MET A 49 5.37 -8.17 0.35
C MET A 49 5.84 -9.27 -0.60
N GLU A 50 4.89 -10.06 -1.14
CA GLU A 50 5.17 -11.11 -2.12
C GLU A 50 5.65 -10.52 -3.45
N GLU A 51 5.04 -9.43 -3.93
CA GLU A 51 5.47 -8.74 -5.14
C GLU A 51 6.88 -8.16 -4.99
N ILE A 52 7.17 -7.49 -3.86
CA ILE A 52 8.50 -6.96 -3.57
C ILE A 52 9.55 -8.09 -3.54
N LEU A 53 9.23 -9.22 -2.89
CA LEU A 53 10.15 -10.35 -2.86
C LEU A 53 10.37 -10.91 -4.28
N LEU A 54 9.30 -11.12 -5.05
CA LEU A 54 9.35 -11.69 -6.39
C LEU A 54 10.17 -10.83 -7.36
N LEU A 55 10.09 -9.51 -7.25
CA LEU A 55 10.95 -8.57 -8.00
C LEU A 55 12.43 -8.70 -7.63
N GLY A 56 12.74 -9.02 -6.37
CA GLY A 56 14.11 -9.18 -5.88
C GLY A 56 14.75 -10.53 -6.22
N LEU A 57 13.95 -11.56 -6.52
CA LEU A 57 14.42 -12.91 -6.83
C LEU A 57 15.12 -12.98 -8.19
N LYS A 58 16.15 -13.82 -8.29
CA LYS A 58 16.66 -14.30 -9.58
C LYS A 58 15.86 -15.52 -10.03
N ASP A 59 15.54 -15.59 -11.32
CA ASP A 59 14.60 -16.60 -11.86
C ASP A 59 15.06 -18.04 -11.60
N LYS A 60 16.35 -18.34 -11.85
CA LYS A 60 16.90 -19.69 -11.75
C LYS A 60 17.44 -20.06 -10.37
N GLU A 61 17.94 -19.07 -9.63
CA GLU A 61 18.62 -19.33 -8.35
C GLU A 61 17.65 -19.38 -7.17
N GLY A 62 16.46 -18.76 -7.27
CA GLY A 62 15.46 -18.78 -6.19
C GLY A 62 15.88 -17.99 -4.94
N TYR A 63 16.96 -17.21 -5.03
CA TYR A 63 17.39 -16.29 -3.98
C TYR A 63 17.31 -14.84 -4.45
N THR A 64 17.13 -13.93 -3.49
CA THR A 64 17.13 -12.49 -3.76
C THR A 64 18.54 -12.03 -4.09
N SER A 65 18.68 -11.19 -5.13
CA SER A 65 19.98 -10.74 -5.65
C SER A 65 20.89 -10.07 -4.60
N PHE A 66 20.28 -9.43 -3.59
CA PHE A 66 20.98 -8.95 -2.40
C PHE A 66 19.94 -8.66 -1.31
N TRP A 67 19.83 -9.49 -0.27
CA TRP A 67 18.98 -9.17 0.88
C TRP A 67 19.72 -8.21 1.81
N ASN A 68 19.16 -7.04 2.07
CA ASN A 68 19.76 -6.02 2.93
C ASN A 68 18.72 -5.44 3.91
N ASP A 69 19.19 -4.60 4.84
CA ASP A 69 18.35 -3.97 5.86
C ASP A 69 17.28 -3.04 5.25
N CYS A 70 17.53 -2.45 4.08
CA CYS A 70 16.54 -1.66 3.36
C CYS A 70 15.38 -2.51 2.83
N ILE A 71 15.63 -3.73 2.34
CA ILE A 71 14.57 -4.67 1.95
C ILE A 71 13.82 -5.15 3.20
N SER A 72 14.55 -5.43 4.27
CA SER A 72 14.00 -5.84 5.56
C SER A 72 12.96 -4.82 6.06
N SER A 73 13.35 -3.55 6.17
CA SER A 73 12.46 -2.44 6.60
C SER A 73 11.37 -2.14 5.57
N GLY A 74 11.68 -2.18 4.28
CA GLY A 74 10.73 -1.98 3.19
C GLY A 74 9.58 -2.98 3.22
N LEU A 75 9.84 -4.25 3.54
CA LEU A 75 8.79 -5.27 3.68
C LEU A 75 7.88 -5.00 4.89
N ARG A 76 8.42 -4.49 6.01
CA ARG A 76 7.59 -4.11 7.18
C ARG A 76 6.72 -2.89 6.87
N GLY A 77 7.27 -1.92 6.13
CA GLY A 77 6.47 -0.84 5.56
C GLY A 77 5.36 -1.38 4.64
N GLY A 78 5.70 -2.37 3.79
CA GLY A 78 4.76 -3.06 2.91
C GLY A 78 3.62 -3.74 3.67
N ILE A 79 3.90 -4.38 4.80
CA ILE A 79 2.89 -4.97 5.69
C ILE A 79 1.90 -3.91 6.18
N LEU A 80 2.38 -2.76 6.65
CA LEU A 80 1.50 -1.68 7.13
C LEU A 80 0.64 -1.10 6.00
N ILE A 81 1.22 -0.94 4.80
CA ILE A 81 0.50 -0.47 3.61
C ILE A 81 -0.57 -1.48 3.20
N GLU A 82 -0.23 -2.77 3.14
CA GLU A 82 -1.16 -3.85 2.79
C GLU A 82 -2.32 -3.93 3.80
N LEU A 83 -2.05 -3.80 5.10
CA LEU A 83 -3.10 -3.71 6.13
C LEU A 83 -4.02 -2.49 5.92
N ALA A 84 -3.46 -1.35 5.52
CA ALA A 84 -4.24 -0.15 5.26
C ALA A 84 -5.12 -0.32 4.01
N MET A 85 -4.57 -0.91 2.93
CA MET A 85 -5.31 -1.23 1.71
C MET A 85 -6.44 -2.24 1.95
N ARG A 86 -6.27 -3.18 2.90
CA ARG A 86 -7.32 -4.11 3.36
C ARG A 86 -8.28 -3.49 4.40
N GLY A 87 -8.17 -2.19 4.68
CA GLY A 87 -9.01 -1.48 5.64
C GLY A 87 -8.88 -1.95 7.08
N ARG A 88 -7.76 -2.59 7.44
CA ARG A 88 -7.49 -3.09 8.81
C ARG A 88 -6.89 -2.03 9.71
N VAL A 89 -6.05 -1.16 9.15
CA VAL A 89 -5.44 -0.05 9.88
C VAL A 89 -5.64 1.26 9.14
N GLN A 90 -5.50 2.37 9.86
CA GLN A 90 -5.51 3.72 9.30
C GLN A 90 -4.56 4.61 10.11
N LEU A 91 -4.13 5.72 9.53
CA LEU A 91 -3.34 6.71 10.27
C LEU A 91 -4.24 7.64 11.07
N GLU A 92 -3.77 8.12 12.22
CA GLU A 92 -4.45 9.16 12.98
C GLU A 92 -4.82 10.35 12.08
N PRO A 93 -6.03 10.93 12.18
CA PRO A 93 -6.44 12.05 11.33
C PRO A 93 -5.43 13.19 11.35
N GLN A 94 -5.31 13.90 10.22
CA GLN A 94 -4.41 15.03 10.13
C GLN A 94 -4.91 16.16 11.05
N SER A 95 -4.05 16.63 11.95
CA SER A 95 -4.37 17.78 12.80
C SER A 95 -3.94 19.09 12.15
N MET A 96 -4.32 20.22 12.78
CA MET A 96 -3.89 21.57 12.38
C MET A 96 -2.37 21.68 12.20
N ARG A 97 -1.61 20.90 12.98
CA ARG A 97 -0.17 20.74 12.78
C ARG A 97 0.07 19.56 11.84
N LYS A 98 0.45 19.87 10.59
CA LYS A 98 0.81 18.85 9.60
C LYS A 98 2.01 18.02 10.10
N LYS A 99 1.76 16.75 10.44
CA LYS A 99 2.80 15.77 10.75
C LYS A 99 3.24 15.05 9.47
N ARG A 100 4.48 14.56 9.43
CA ARG A 100 4.93 13.66 8.37
C ARG A 100 4.22 12.32 8.50
N LEU A 101 4.14 11.55 7.40
CA LEU A 101 3.50 10.23 7.43
C LEU A 101 4.12 9.29 8.46
N LEU A 102 5.45 9.34 8.61
CA LEU A 102 6.19 8.51 9.55
C LEU A 102 5.89 8.83 11.03
N ASP A 103 5.54 10.09 11.32
CA ASP A 103 5.26 10.57 12.68
C ASP A 103 3.80 10.38 13.11
N ARG A 104 2.93 9.91 12.19
CA ARG A 104 1.52 9.66 12.47
C ARG A 104 1.36 8.31 13.14
N LYS A 105 0.44 8.23 14.10
CA LYS A 105 0.08 7.00 14.79
C LYS A 105 -0.73 6.07 13.90
N VAL A 106 -0.46 4.77 14.01
CA VAL A 106 -1.24 3.71 13.35
C VAL A 106 -2.37 3.29 14.28
N LEU A 107 -3.60 3.33 13.78
CA LEU A 107 -4.82 2.99 14.49
C LEU A 107 -5.48 1.77 13.84
N ILE A 108 -6.02 0.86 14.67
CA ILE A 108 -6.80 -0.27 14.18
C ILE A 108 -8.19 0.23 13.75
N LYS A 109 -8.59 -0.13 12.53
CA LYS A 109 -9.93 0.12 11.99
C LYS A 109 -10.80 -1.14 12.04
N SER A 110 -10.21 -2.29 11.69
CA SER A 110 -10.88 -3.58 11.69
C SER A 110 -9.92 -4.66 12.13
N ASP A 111 -10.45 -5.59 12.91
CA ASP A 111 -9.69 -6.59 13.64
C ASP A 111 -9.84 -7.99 13.00
N ALA A 112 -10.64 -8.08 11.94
CA ALA A 112 -10.92 -9.27 11.16
C ALA A 112 -9.63 -9.85 10.52
N PRO A 113 -9.49 -11.19 10.50
CA PRO A 113 -8.34 -11.83 9.89
C PRO A 113 -8.23 -11.49 8.40
N THR A 114 -7.00 -11.53 7.90
CA THR A 114 -6.65 -11.26 6.51
C THR A 114 -6.34 -12.53 5.75
N GLY A 115 -6.09 -13.64 6.45
CA GLY A 115 -5.68 -14.92 5.88
C GLY A 115 -4.18 -15.00 5.58
N ASP A 116 -3.44 -13.90 5.77
CA ASP A 116 -1.98 -13.86 5.66
C ASP A 116 -1.35 -13.85 7.05
N VAL A 117 -0.44 -14.80 7.31
CA VAL A 117 0.13 -15.01 8.64
C VAL A 117 0.91 -13.78 9.13
N LEU A 118 1.61 -13.05 8.26
CA LEU A 118 2.41 -11.88 8.65
C LEU A 118 1.51 -10.68 8.97
N LEU A 119 0.48 -10.47 8.15
CA LEU A 119 -0.51 -9.43 8.39
C LEU A 119 -1.29 -9.69 9.69
N ASP A 120 -1.72 -10.93 9.92
CA ASP A 120 -2.51 -11.31 11.09
C ASP A 120 -1.69 -11.28 12.39
N GLU A 121 -0.41 -11.64 12.34
CA GLU A 121 0.53 -11.48 13.46
C GLU A 121 0.76 -9.99 13.79
N THR A 122 0.93 -9.16 12.76
CA THR A 122 1.08 -7.70 12.94
C THR A 122 -0.18 -7.09 13.55
N LEU A 123 -1.38 -7.50 13.10
CA LEU A 123 -2.63 -7.08 13.72
C LEU A 123 -2.72 -7.51 15.18
N ARG A 124 -2.23 -8.70 15.54
CA ARG A 124 -2.17 -9.15 16.93
C ARG A 124 -1.26 -8.25 17.77
N HIS A 125 -0.10 -7.87 17.26
CA HIS A 125 0.81 -6.94 17.94
C HIS A 125 0.19 -5.55 18.13
N LEU A 126 -0.46 -5.02 17.07
CA LEU A 126 -1.20 -3.76 17.15
C LEU A 126 -2.27 -3.80 18.24
N LYS A 127 -3.05 -4.89 18.34
CA LYS A 127 -4.10 -5.07 19.37
C LYS A 127 -3.53 -5.18 20.79
N ALA A 128 -2.35 -5.77 20.94
CA ALA A 128 -1.71 -5.97 22.24
C ALA A 128 -1.09 -4.71 22.84
N THR A 129 -1.01 -3.62 22.06
CA THR A 129 -0.35 -2.39 22.51
C THR A 129 -1.34 -1.47 23.24
N GLU A 130 -0.97 -1.01 24.43
CA GLU A 130 -1.81 -0.10 25.24
C GLU A 130 -1.97 1.30 24.61
N SER A 131 -0.88 1.82 24.01
CA SER A 131 -0.83 3.13 23.39
C SER A 131 -0.51 3.03 21.89
N PRO A 132 -1.22 3.76 21.01
CA PRO A 132 -0.91 3.71 19.59
C PRO A 132 0.46 4.32 19.28
N GLU A 133 1.29 3.55 18.57
CA GLU A 133 2.63 3.93 18.13
C GLU A 133 2.64 4.53 16.72
N THR A 134 3.71 5.26 16.39
CA THR A 134 3.90 5.88 15.06
C THR A 134 4.24 4.84 14.00
N VAL A 135 4.06 5.19 12.72
CA VAL A 135 4.49 4.33 11.60
C VAL A 135 5.97 3.99 11.70
N GLN A 136 6.82 4.97 12.01
CA GLN A 136 8.26 4.74 12.18
C GLN A 136 8.53 3.71 13.28
N THR A 137 7.94 3.90 14.46
CA THR A 137 8.14 2.98 15.58
C THR A 137 7.64 1.58 15.25
N TRP A 138 6.51 1.44 14.53
CA TRP A 138 6.06 0.12 14.07
C TRP A 138 7.07 -0.56 13.13
N ILE A 139 7.69 0.17 12.20
CA ILE A 139 8.71 -0.40 11.32
C ILE A 139 9.92 -0.89 12.13
N GLU A 140 10.39 -0.10 13.09
CA GLU A 140 11.51 -0.46 13.98
C GLU A 140 11.17 -1.70 14.84
N LEU A 141 9.97 -1.74 15.42
CA LEU A 141 9.48 -2.86 16.22
C LEU A 141 9.39 -4.17 15.41
N LEU A 142 8.75 -4.12 14.24
CA LEU A 142 8.55 -5.30 13.39
C LEU A 142 9.85 -5.79 12.76
N THR A 143 10.87 -4.92 12.62
CA THR A 143 12.21 -5.27 12.16
C THR A 143 13.09 -5.80 13.30
N GLY A 144 12.79 -5.42 14.54
CA GLY A 144 13.56 -5.77 15.73
C GLY A 144 14.71 -4.80 16.03
N GLU A 145 14.61 -3.56 15.55
CA GLU A 145 15.59 -2.48 15.77
C GLU A 145 15.37 -1.73 17.10
N THR A 146 14.36 -2.14 17.87
CA THR A 146 14.06 -1.54 19.17
C THR A 146 14.99 -2.02 20.26
N TRP A 147 15.36 -1.10 21.16
CA TRP A 147 16.13 -1.40 22.36
C TRP A 147 15.26 -1.69 23.59
N ASN A 148 13.93 -1.62 23.49
CA ASN A 148 13.04 -1.84 24.63
C ASN A 148 12.75 -3.35 24.83
N PRO A 149 13.23 -3.98 25.93
CA PRO A 149 13.08 -5.42 26.19
C PRO A 149 11.65 -5.92 26.11
N PHE A 150 10.69 -5.14 26.61
CA PHE A 150 9.28 -5.52 26.64
C PHE A 150 8.61 -5.49 25.26
N LYS A 151 9.24 -4.84 24.27
CA LYS A 151 8.72 -4.72 22.91
C LYS A 151 9.49 -5.56 21.88
N LEU A 152 10.56 -6.27 22.28
CA LEU A 152 11.28 -7.19 21.38
C LEU A 152 10.39 -8.31 20.82
N GLN A 153 9.33 -8.68 21.55
CA GLN A 153 8.37 -9.70 21.12
C GLN A 153 7.56 -9.33 19.86
N TYR A 154 7.59 -8.07 19.44
CA TYR A 154 6.88 -7.60 18.24
C TYR A 154 7.67 -7.79 16.94
N GLN A 155 8.91 -8.28 17.03
CA GLN A 155 9.72 -8.56 15.85
C GLN A 155 9.12 -9.69 15.03
N LEU A 156 8.85 -9.41 13.75
CA LEU A 156 8.48 -10.45 12.79
C LEU A 156 9.71 -11.24 12.38
N ARG A 157 9.70 -12.54 12.67
CA ARG A 157 10.78 -13.48 12.36
C ARG A 157 10.49 -14.28 11.10
N ASN A 158 11.58 -14.70 10.45
CA ASN A 158 11.57 -15.56 9.26
C ASN A 158 10.65 -15.01 8.15
N VAL A 159 10.62 -13.68 7.99
CA VAL A 159 9.69 -12.99 7.08
C VAL A 159 9.89 -13.46 5.65
N ARG A 160 11.15 -13.58 5.22
CA ARG A 160 11.51 -14.02 3.88
C ARG A 160 11.00 -15.44 3.60
N GLU A 161 11.26 -16.36 4.52
CA GLU A 161 10.89 -17.76 4.42
C GLU A 161 9.37 -17.92 4.40
N ARG A 162 8.65 -17.12 5.19
CA ARG A 162 7.17 -17.12 5.23
C ARG A 162 6.57 -16.57 3.94
N ILE A 163 7.12 -15.49 3.39
CA ILE A 163 6.67 -14.97 2.08
C ILE A 163 6.97 -15.99 0.97
N ALA A 164 8.16 -16.60 0.97
CA ALA A 164 8.52 -17.62 0.00
C ALA A 164 7.56 -18.83 0.08
N LYS A 165 7.21 -19.27 1.29
CA LYS A 165 6.23 -20.34 1.49
C LYS A 165 4.86 -19.98 0.88
N ASN A 166 4.34 -18.77 1.11
CA ASN A 166 3.09 -18.33 0.51
C ASN A 166 3.16 -18.33 -1.04
N LEU A 167 4.29 -17.88 -1.61
CA LEU A 167 4.50 -17.91 -3.06
C LEU A 167 4.57 -19.34 -3.63
N VAL A 168 5.09 -20.30 -2.85
CA VAL A 168 5.05 -21.74 -3.21
C VAL A 168 3.62 -22.26 -3.15
N GLU A 169 2.85 -21.94 -2.11
CA GLU A 169 1.43 -22.33 -1.99
C GLU A 169 0.58 -21.76 -3.12
N LYS A 170 0.94 -20.57 -3.64
CA LYS A 170 0.32 -19.93 -4.82
C LYS A 170 0.84 -20.46 -6.17
N GLY A 171 1.79 -21.38 -6.17
CA GLY A 171 2.35 -21.99 -7.39
C GLY A 171 3.26 -21.08 -8.22
N ILE A 172 3.74 -19.96 -7.65
CA ILE A 172 4.67 -19.04 -8.33
C ILE A 172 6.11 -19.51 -8.18
N LEU A 173 6.45 -20.02 -7.00
CA LEU A 173 7.72 -20.68 -6.72
C LEU A 173 7.49 -22.18 -6.57
N THR A 174 8.56 -22.96 -6.71
CA THR A 174 8.59 -24.36 -6.28
C THR A 174 9.57 -24.53 -5.12
N THR A 175 9.61 -25.73 -4.55
CA THR A 175 10.64 -26.12 -3.60
C THR A 175 11.52 -27.16 -4.27
N GLU A 176 12.79 -26.80 -4.48
CA GLU A 176 13.79 -27.71 -5.01
C GLU A 176 14.85 -28.01 -3.96
N LYS A 177 15.30 -29.26 -3.93
CA LYS A 177 16.39 -29.70 -3.07
C LYS A 177 17.64 -29.85 -3.92
N GLN A 178 18.58 -28.93 -3.76
CA GLN A 178 19.89 -29.01 -4.39
C GLN A 178 20.83 -29.81 -3.49
N ASN A 179 21.34 -30.92 -4.02
CA ASN A 179 22.28 -31.77 -3.29
C ASN A 179 23.71 -31.25 -3.53
N PHE A 180 24.37 -30.82 -2.46
CA PHE A 180 25.79 -30.54 -2.45
C PHE A 180 26.54 -31.74 -1.87
N LEU A 181 27.86 -31.79 -2.08
CA LEU A 181 28.69 -32.91 -1.65
C LEU A 181 28.57 -33.25 -0.14
N LEU A 182 28.29 -32.24 0.70
CA LEU A 182 28.28 -32.36 2.16
C LEU A 182 26.94 -32.02 2.82
N PHE A 183 25.99 -31.46 2.07
CA PHE A 183 24.71 -31.02 2.61
C PHE A 183 23.70 -30.83 1.49
N ASP A 184 22.44 -30.77 1.86
CA ASP A 184 21.38 -30.42 0.92
C ASP A 184 20.89 -29.01 1.22
N MET A 185 20.69 -28.22 0.17
CA MET A 185 20.18 -26.86 0.25
C MET A 185 18.80 -26.80 -0.37
N THR A 186 17.85 -26.21 0.34
CA THR A 186 16.52 -25.95 -0.22
C THR A 186 16.53 -24.61 -0.95
N THR A 187 16.11 -24.61 -2.21
CA THR A 187 15.96 -23.43 -3.07
C THR A 187 14.49 -23.24 -3.45
N HIS A 188 14.13 -22.00 -3.79
CA HIS A 188 12.79 -21.66 -4.24
C HIS A 188 12.78 -20.96 -5.62
N PRO A 189 13.11 -21.68 -6.70
CA PRO A 189 13.15 -21.08 -8.04
C PRO A 189 11.76 -20.70 -8.54
N VAL A 190 11.72 -19.73 -9.46
CA VAL A 190 10.47 -19.23 -10.05
C VAL A 190 10.00 -20.23 -11.10
N THR A 191 8.82 -20.81 -10.91
CA THR A 191 8.19 -21.71 -11.88
C THR A 191 7.26 -20.96 -12.83
N ASN A 192 6.46 -20.04 -12.28
CA ASN A 192 5.56 -19.20 -13.07
C ASN A 192 6.24 -17.89 -13.43
N THR A 193 7.01 -17.89 -14.53
CA THR A 193 7.68 -16.69 -15.05
C THR A 193 6.70 -15.67 -15.61
N THR A 194 5.51 -16.10 -16.03
CA THR A 194 4.46 -15.22 -16.58
C THR A 194 3.98 -14.21 -15.53
N GLU A 195 3.73 -14.63 -14.29
CA GLU A 195 3.30 -13.71 -13.23
C GLU A 195 4.39 -12.69 -12.89
N LYS A 196 5.65 -13.13 -12.84
CA LYS A 196 6.76 -12.20 -12.64
C LYS A 196 6.89 -11.19 -13.79
N GLN A 197 6.76 -11.65 -15.04
CA GLN A 197 6.79 -10.77 -16.21
C GLN A 197 5.63 -9.77 -16.21
N ARG A 198 4.42 -10.21 -15.81
CA ARG A 198 3.25 -9.35 -15.65
C ARG A 198 3.50 -8.26 -14.60
N LEU A 199 4.06 -8.64 -13.45
CA LEU A 199 4.43 -7.69 -12.39
C LEU A 199 5.46 -6.67 -12.88
N VAL A 200 6.52 -7.11 -13.56
CA VAL A 200 7.55 -6.23 -14.13
C VAL A 200 6.94 -5.28 -15.16
N LYS A 201 6.09 -5.77 -16.05
CA LYS A 201 5.42 -4.96 -17.06
C LYS A 201 4.55 -3.87 -16.43
N ARG A 202 3.72 -4.23 -15.43
CA ARG A 202 2.87 -3.27 -14.70
C ARG A 202 3.72 -2.18 -14.02
N LEU A 203 4.85 -2.56 -13.44
CA LEU A 203 5.79 -1.61 -12.83
C LEU A 203 6.41 -0.67 -13.87
N GLN A 204 6.87 -1.22 -15.00
CA GLN A 204 7.44 -0.44 -16.11
C GLN A 204 6.42 0.54 -16.67
N GLU A 205 5.19 0.11 -16.93
CA GLU A 205 4.11 0.96 -17.41
C GLU A 205 3.82 2.10 -16.42
N SER A 206 3.72 1.79 -15.13
CA SER A 206 3.46 2.79 -14.07
C SER A 206 4.57 3.85 -13.93
N LEU A 207 5.82 3.47 -14.21
CA LEU A 207 6.96 4.39 -14.17
C LEU A 207 7.12 5.19 -15.47
N LEU A 208 6.95 4.54 -16.61
CA LEU A 208 7.15 5.13 -17.94
C LEU A 208 5.97 5.96 -18.42
N ASP A 209 4.75 5.71 -17.93
CA ASP A 209 3.58 6.53 -18.26
C ASP A 209 3.77 7.99 -17.80
N ARG A 210 4.33 8.18 -16.59
CA ARG A 210 4.71 9.51 -16.12
C ARG A 210 5.85 10.13 -16.93
N TRP A 211 6.76 9.31 -17.44
CA TRP A 211 7.89 9.78 -18.25
C TRP A 211 7.43 10.25 -19.63
N ARG A 212 6.55 9.49 -20.31
CA ARG A 212 5.91 9.91 -21.57
C ARG A 212 5.14 11.21 -21.42
N LYS A 213 4.35 11.35 -20.35
CA LYS A 213 3.61 12.58 -20.03
C LYS A 213 4.53 13.77 -19.76
N LYS A 214 5.69 13.55 -19.13
CA LYS A 214 6.66 14.61 -18.82
C LYS A 214 7.45 15.10 -20.05
N PHE A 215 7.66 14.24 -21.04
CA PHE A 215 8.46 14.55 -22.23
C PHE A 215 7.64 14.75 -23.52
N GLY A 216 6.31 14.80 -23.43
CA GLY A 216 5.44 15.15 -24.57
C GLY A 216 5.52 14.19 -25.75
N LEU A 217 5.93 12.93 -25.51
CA LEU A 217 5.92 11.87 -26.52
C LEU A 217 4.55 11.20 -26.55
N GLU A 218 3.52 12.02 -26.75
CA GLU A 218 2.21 11.53 -27.15
C GLU A 218 2.25 11.46 -28.68
N ASN A 219 2.13 10.25 -29.23
CA ASN A 219 2.07 10.08 -30.67
C ASN A 219 0.94 10.98 -31.18
N SER A 220 1.29 11.96 -32.00
CA SER A 220 0.31 12.74 -32.75
C SER A 220 -0.48 11.77 -33.62
N GLU A 221 -1.67 11.38 -33.18
CA GLU A 221 -2.67 10.86 -34.09
C GLU A 221 -2.92 11.93 -35.14
N GLU A 222 -2.65 11.58 -36.40
CA GLU A 222 -2.93 12.43 -37.55
C GLU A 222 -4.41 12.83 -37.55
N PRO A 223 -4.76 14.13 -37.65
CA PRO A 223 -6.13 14.50 -37.92
C PRO A 223 -6.45 14.14 -39.37
N SER A 224 -7.09 12.99 -39.54
CA SER A 224 -7.79 12.64 -40.77
C SER A 224 -8.81 13.73 -41.11
N GLY A 225 -8.59 14.38 -42.26
CA GLY A 225 -9.63 15.05 -43.03
C GLY A 225 -9.96 16.49 -42.65
N TRP A 226 -9.20 17.46 -43.15
CA TRP A 226 -9.73 18.79 -43.48
C TRP A 226 -9.22 19.24 -44.85
N MET A 227 -10.01 18.94 -45.87
CA MET A 227 -9.85 19.42 -47.24
C MET A 227 -10.62 20.74 -47.37
N GLY A 228 -9.94 21.79 -47.82
CA GLY A 228 -10.57 22.93 -48.51
C GLY A 228 -10.61 24.26 -47.76
N ARG A 229 -9.71 25.18 -48.14
CA ARG A 229 -10.11 26.41 -48.85
C ARG A 229 -8.90 27.11 -49.47
N VAL A 230 -8.82 27.07 -50.80
CA VAL A 230 -7.95 27.94 -51.60
C VAL A 230 -8.55 29.34 -51.55
N LYS A 231 -7.76 30.35 -51.16
CA LYS A 231 -8.03 31.75 -51.47
C LYS A 231 -6.87 32.27 -52.29
N GLY A 232 -7.13 32.51 -53.57
CA GLY A 232 -6.28 33.33 -54.41
C GLY A 232 -6.38 34.80 -53.98
N CYS A 233 -5.25 35.49 -54.04
CA CYS A 233 -5.22 36.94 -54.20
C CYS A 233 -4.48 37.24 -55.50
N SER A 234 -5.25 37.75 -56.45
CA SER A 234 -4.81 38.42 -57.66
C SER A 234 -4.66 39.93 -57.40
N SER A 235 -3.66 40.49 -58.10
CA SER A 235 -3.34 41.90 -58.32
C SER A 235 -2.52 42.62 -57.25
#